data_AF-A0A084EGJ8-F1
#
_entry.id   AF-A0A084EGJ8-F1
#
_cell.length_a   1.000
_cell.length_b   1.000
_cell.length_c   1.000
_cell.angle_alpha   90.00
_cell.angle_beta   90.00
_cell.angle_gamma   90.00
#
_symmetry.space_group_name_H-M   'P 1'
#
loop_
_entity.id
_entity.type
_entity.pdbx_description
1 polymer ?
#
loop_
_entity_poly.entity_id
_entity_poly.type
_entity_poly.pdbx_seq_one_letter_code
_entity_poly.pdbx_strand_id
1 'polypeptide(L)'
;MKNIFKKAIYNKSKTQCLEIGYFTNDNDEIQIEQFKPTTKKVPSVLPKEITSLAQAFKGNENEFIDGIQYWDTSKVTNMAGMFSNAYTFNQPIGKWDTSKVKNMSGMFCFAESFNQDISMWNTSNIENMSHMFYYAKNFNQPIGNWNTSNVINMSRMFYEAKNFNQPIGNWNTSNVKYMDFMFRGAEKFNQPIGNWDTSNVTNMHDMFFGAYNFNQNISMWDVSKVTSMESMFYGAENFNQDLSNWNTSNVWKWSQRINVSNTNWKKQYWPKFSKTTS
;
A
#
# COMPACT_ATOMS: atom_id res chain seq x y z
N MET A 1 22.60 -22.80 7.70
CA MET A 1 22.72 -21.84 8.82
C MET A 1 22.21 -22.50 10.10
N LYS A 2 22.70 -22.13 11.29
CA LYS A 2 22.05 -22.57 12.53
C LYS A 2 20.68 -21.92 12.58
N ASN A 3 19.60 -22.69 12.66
CA ASN A 3 18.26 -22.15 12.92
C ASN A 3 18.31 -21.43 14.27
N ILE A 4 18.38 -20.10 14.24
CA ILE A 4 18.28 -19.30 15.45
C ILE A 4 16.81 -19.30 15.83
N PHE A 5 16.51 -19.64 17.08
CA PHE A 5 15.17 -19.58 17.63
C PHE A 5 15.26 -19.12 19.07
N LYS A 6 14.66 -17.96 19.36
CA LYS A 6 14.46 -17.43 20.70
C LYS A 6 12.97 -17.21 20.88
N LYS A 7 12.39 -17.80 21.93
CA LYS A 7 10.97 -17.62 22.24
C LYS A 7 10.75 -16.34 23.04
N ALA A 8 9.68 -15.60 22.73
CA ALA A 8 9.32 -14.42 23.48
C ALA A 8 8.88 -14.75 24.91
N ILE A 9 9.28 -13.92 25.87
CA ILE A 9 8.87 -14.01 27.27
C ILE A 9 7.92 -12.86 27.58
N TYR A 10 6.83 -13.16 28.28
CA TYR A 10 5.79 -12.19 28.63
C TYR A 10 5.52 -12.16 30.13
N ASN A 11 4.96 -11.06 30.60
CA ASN A 11 4.33 -11.02 31.92
C ASN A 11 3.09 -11.94 31.97
N LYS A 12 2.58 -12.21 33.18
CA LYS A 12 1.46 -13.14 33.42
C LYS A 12 0.20 -12.78 32.61
N SER A 13 -0.09 -11.49 32.45
CA SER A 13 -1.25 -10.98 31.70
C SER A 13 -1.06 -10.95 30.18
N LYS A 14 0.14 -11.28 29.66
CA LYS A 14 0.49 -11.21 28.23
C LYS A 14 0.28 -9.81 27.63
N THR A 15 0.41 -8.77 28.44
CA THR A 15 0.32 -7.37 28.00
C THR A 15 1.67 -6.69 27.86
N GLN A 16 2.73 -7.31 28.36
CA GLN A 16 4.09 -6.81 28.26
C GLN A 16 5.01 -7.94 27.82
N CYS A 17 5.72 -7.73 26.72
CA CYS A 17 6.85 -8.58 26.34
C CYS A 17 8.07 -8.15 27.16
N LEU A 18 8.65 -9.11 27.88
CA LEU A 18 9.84 -8.93 28.71
C LEU A 18 11.11 -9.26 27.94
N GLU A 19 11.05 -10.23 27.03
CA GLU A 19 12.13 -10.56 26.10
C GLU A 19 11.58 -10.82 24.70
N ILE A 20 12.17 -10.15 23.71
CA ILE A 20 11.79 -10.30 22.30
C ILE A 20 12.21 -11.69 21.81
N GLY A 21 11.23 -12.42 21.26
CA GLY A 21 11.46 -13.66 20.53
C GLY A 21 11.71 -13.38 19.06
N TYR A 22 12.49 -14.24 18.41
CA TYR A 22 12.82 -14.15 16.99
C TYR A 22 13.33 -15.49 16.45
N PHE A 23 13.28 -15.65 15.14
CA PHE A 23 13.68 -16.86 14.45
C PHE A 23 14.23 -16.55 13.04
N THR A 24 14.97 -17.48 12.45
CA THR A 24 15.34 -17.41 11.03
C THR A 24 14.17 -17.90 10.17
N ASN A 25 13.65 -17.05 9.27
CA ASN A 25 12.55 -17.41 8.37
C ASN A 25 13.07 -18.08 7.07
N ASP A 26 12.17 -18.49 6.19
CA ASP A 26 12.52 -19.19 4.93
C ASP A 26 13.29 -18.32 3.91
N ASN A 27 13.36 -17.01 4.14
CA ASN A 27 14.16 -16.06 3.35
C ASN A 27 15.52 -15.74 4.01
N ASP A 28 15.93 -16.55 4.99
CA ASP A 28 17.14 -16.35 5.80
C ASP A 28 17.18 -15.00 6.57
N GLU A 29 16.02 -14.34 6.76
CA GLU A 29 15.92 -13.15 7.59
C GLU A 29 15.79 -13.54 9.07
N ILE A 30 16.37 -12.74 9.97
CA ILE A 30 16.13 -12.88 11.41
C ILE A 30 14.86 -12.08 11.72
N GLN A 31 13.74 -12.79 11.79
CA GLN A 31 12.41 -12.24 11.95
C GLN A 31 11.95 -12.28 13.40
N ILE A 32 11.34 -11.19 13.86
CA ILE A 32 10.71 -11.12 15.17
C ILE A 32 9.49 -12.07 15.27
N GLU A 33 9.32 -12.72 16.42
CA GLU A 33 8.09 -13.46 16.72
C GLU A 33 6.93 -12.46 16.82
N GLN A 34 5.78 -12.77 16.20
CA GLN A 34 4.58 -11.93 16.32
C GLN A 34 4.20 -11.73 17.79
N PHE A 35 4.06 -10.47 18.20
CA PHE A 35 3.58 -10.11 19.52
C PHE A 35 2.12 -10.49 19.71
N LYS A 36 1.72 -10.79 20.95
CA LYS A 36 0.30 -11.02 21.27
C LYS A 36 -0.52 -9.75 20.96
N PRO A 37 -1.76 -9.86 20.45
CA PRO A 37 -2.65 -8.72 20.19
C PRO A 37 -2.75 -7.72 21.35
N THR A 38 -2.71 -8.22 22.57
CA THR A 38 -2.81 -7.45 23.84
C THR A 38 -1.51 -6.76 24.28
N THR A 39 -0.41 -6.89 23.53
CA THR A 39 0.91 -6.37 23.93
C THR A 39 0.95 -4.84 23.84
N LYS A 40 1.03 -4.19 25.00
CA LYS A 40 1.10 -2.73 25.20
C LYS A 40 2.51 -2.22 25.47
N LYS A 41 3.45 -3.12 25.74
CA LYS A 41 4.84 -2.78 26.04
C LYS A 41 5.79 -3.86 25.54
N VAL A 42 6.92 -3.44 24.99
CA VAL A 42 8.03 -4.28 24.55
C VAL A 42 9.34 -3.72 25.10
N PRO A 43 10.43 -4.50 25.09
CA PRO A 43 11.75 -3.97 25.40
C PRO A 43 12.11 -2.80 24.46
N SER A 44 12.71 -1.75 25.01
CA SER A 44 13.10 -0.55 24.25
C SER A 44 14.27 -0.78 23.30
N VAL A 45 15.01 -1.87 23.48
CA VAL A 45 16.13 -2.25 22.61
C VAL A 45 15.68 -3.38 21.70
N LEU A 46 15.67 -3.12 20.40
CA LEU A 46 15.50 -4.16 19.38
C LEU A 46 16.80 -4.98 19.29
N PRO A 47 16.76 -6.33 19.32
CA PRO A 47 17.96 -7.13 19.13
C PRO A 47 18.64 -6.79 17.80
N LYS A 48 19.94 -6.52 17.83
CA LYS A 48 20.72 -5.97 16.71
C LYS A 48 20.82 -6.90 15.49
N GLU A 49 20.47 -8.16 15.67
CA GLU A 49 20.40 -9.18 14.63
C GLU A 49 19.08 -9.16 13.86
N ILE A 50 18.01 -8.53 14.36
CA ILE A 50 16.72 -8.48 13.68
C ILE A 50 16.86 -7.74 12.35
N THR A 51 16.45 -8.41 11.28
CA THR A 51 16.35 -7.84 9.92
C THR A 51 14.92 -7.81 9.41
N SER A 52 13.98 -8.49 10.07
CA SER A 52 12.57 -8.52 9.66
C SER A 52 11.62 -8.25 10.83
N LEU A 53 10.79 -7.22 10.65
CA LEU A 53 9.66 -6.89 11.53
C LEU A 53 8.33 -7.36 10.92
N ALA A 54 8.39 -8.27 9.94
CA ALA A 54 7.19 -8.78 9.29
C ALA A 54 6.19 -9.32 10.32
N GLN A 55 4.96 -8.83 10.24
CA GLN A 55 3.83 -9.20 11.10
C GLN A 55 4.02 -8.99 12.61
N ALA A 56 5.05 -8.25 13.05
CA ALA A 56 5.39 -8.11 14.46
C ALA A 56 4.19 -7.75 15.35
N PHE A 57 3.38 -6.78 14.93
CA PHE A 57 2.20 -6.29 15.65
C PHE A 57 0.91 -6.53 14.86
N LYS A 58 0.87 -7.57 14.02
CA LYS A 58 -0.34 -7.95 13.30
C LYS A 58 -1.46 -8.25 14.31
N GLY A 59 -2.59 -7.54 14.16
CA GLY A 59 -3.75 -7.65 15.02
C GLY A 59 -3.59 -6.99 16.40
N ASN A 60 -2.60 -6.11 16.59
CA ASN A 60 -2.45 -5.42 17.88
C ASN A 60 -3.65 -4.52 18.18
N GLU A 61 -4.15 -4.59 19.40
CA GLU A 61 -5.39 -3.95 19.82
C GLU A 61 -5.19 -2.54 20.41
N ASN A 62 -3.95 -2.07 20.46
CA ASN A 62 -3.56 -0.88 21.21
C ASN A 62 -3.21 0.28 20.29
N GLU A 63 -3.65 1.47 20.67
CA GLU A 63 -3.24 2.71 20.01
C GLU A 63 -1.75 2.99 20.17
N PHE A 64 -1.20 2.65 21.34
CA PHE A 64 0.19 2.89 21.74
C PHE A 64 0.82 1.62 22.33
N ILE A 65 2.08 1.37 21.96
CA ILE A 65 2.93 0.27 22.39
C ILE A 65 4.24 0.87 22.92
N ASP A 66 4.40 0.89 24.24
CA ASP A 66 5.60 1.42 24.88
C ASP A 66 6.85 0.58 24.50
N GLY A 67 7.92 1.25 24.09
CA GLY A 67 9.20 0.64 23.75
C GLY A 67 9.56 0.75 22.27
N ILE A 68 8.58 0.68 21.36
CA ILE A 68 8.85 0.65 19.91
C ILE A 68 9.41 1.98 19.38
N GLN A 69 9.15 3.09 20.09
CA GLN A 69 9.66 4.42 19.74
C GLN A 69 11.19 4.52 19.90
N TYR A 70 11.83 3.56 20.57
CA TYR A 70 13.27 3.53 20.82
C TYR A 70 14.03 2.53 19.95
N TRP A 71 13.32 1.76 19.11
CA TRP A 71 13.96 0.75 18.28
C TRP A 71 14.84 1.37 17.19
N ASP A 72 16.07 0.87 17.09
CA ASP A 72 16.95 1.09 15.94
C ASP A 72 16.52 0.14 14.80
N THR A 73 15.86 0.69 13.79
CA THR A 73 15.38 -0.07 12.63
C THR A 73 16.34 -0.04 11.44
N SER A 74 17.56 0.50 11.59
CA SER A 74 18.53 0.72 10.49
C SER A 74 19.04 -0.55 9.78
N LYS A 75 18.71 -1.74 10.31
CA LYS A 75 19.01 -3.05 9.71
C LYS A 75 17.79 -3.78 9.16
N VAL A 76 16.60 -3.24 9.39
CA VAL A 76 15.35 -3.89 8.97
C VAL A 76 15.20 -3.76 7.46
N THR A 77 14.99 -4.88 6.79
CA THR A 77 14.76 -4.99 5.35
C THR A 77 13.29 -5.29 5.02
N ASN A 78 12.52 -5.77 5.98
CA ASN A 78 11.16 -6.23 5.78
C ASN A 78 10.23 -5.78 6.91
N MET A 79 9.19 -5.03 6.56
CA MET A 79 8.13 -4.56 7.47
C MET A 79 6.73 -5.02 7.02
N ALA A 80 6.67 -6.07 6.18
CA ALA A 80 5.42 -6.56 5.60
C ALA A 80 4.40 -6.93 6.69
N GLY A 81 3.21 -6.35 6.62
CA GLY A 81 2.11 -6.64 7.53
C GLY A 81 2.37 -6.28 9.00
N MET A 82 3.39 -5.47 9.32
CA MET A 82 3.81 -5.20 10.70
C MET A 82 2.66 -4.76 11.61
N PHE A 83 1.74 -3.92 11.12
CA PHE A 83 0.55 -3.44 11.83
C PHE A 83 -0.75 -3.86 11.14
N SER A 84 -0.74 -4.96 10.37
CA SER A 84 -1.94 -5.41 9.68
C SER A 84 -3.03 -5.82 10.69
N ASN A 85 -4.26 -5.36 10.53
CA ASN A 85 -5.40 -5.52 11.44
C ASN A 85 -5.20 -4.85 12.82
N ALA A 86 -4.23 -3.94 12.96
CA ALA A 86 -4.09 -3.13 14.16
C ALA A 86 -5.04 -1.92 14.10
N TYR A 87 -6.35 -2.19 14.19
CA TYR A 87 -7.41 -1.22 13.91
C TYR A 87 -7.27 0.11 14.66
N THR A 88 -6.79 0.08 15.90
CA THR A 88 -6.68 1.25 16.78
C THR A 88 -5.29 1.90 16.76
N PHE A 89 -4.29 1.26 16.14
CA PHE A 89 -2.90 1.74 16.17
C PHE A 89 -2.75 3.11 15.53
N ASN A 90 -2.20 4.07 16.27
CA ASN A 90 -1.99 5.43 15.78
C ASN A 90 -0.79 6.12 16.48
N GLN A 91 0.22 5.35 16.88
CA GLN A 91 1.41 5.88 17.55
C GLN A 91 2.42 6.49 16.55
N PRO A 92 3.06 7.62 16.87
CA PRO A 92 4.12 8.19 16.04
C PRO A 92 5.30 7.23 15.83
N ILE A 93 5.61 6.96 14.57
CA ILE A 93 6.73 6.09 14.12
C ILE A 93 7.56 6.73 13.00
N GLY A 94 7.36 8.03 12.73
CA GLY A 94 8.07 8.75 11.66
C GLY A 94 9.59 8.87 11.87
N LYS A 95 10.12 8.54 13.06
CA LYS A 95 11.56 8.57 13.38
C LYS A 95 12.31 7.28 13.05
N TRP A 96 11.62 6.24 12.61
CA TRP A 96 12.28 4.99 12.22
C TRP A 96 13.13 5.18 10.96
N ASP A 97 14.29 4.52 10.95
CA ASP A 97 15.12 4.40 9.76
C ASP A 97 14.55 3.28 8.88
N THR A 98 14.00 3.67 7.72
CA THR A 98 13.47 2.76 6.71
C THR A 98 14.40 2.57 5.51
N SER A 99 15.63 3.11 5.58
CA SER A 99 16.54 3.20 4.43
C SER A 99 16.92 1.86 3.82
N LYS A 100 16.83 0.75 4.56
CA LYS A 100 17.09 -0.60 4.04
C LYS A 100 15.84 -1.43 3.75
N VAL A 101 14.66 -0.89 4.05
CA VAL A 101 13.40 -1.62 3.88
C VAL A 101 13.11 -1.78 2.39
N LYS A 102 12.86 -3.02 1.98
CA LYS A 102 12.47 -3.40 0.62
C LYS A 102 11.00 -3.75 0.50
N ASN A 103 10.39 -4.26 1.57
CA ASN A 103 9.01 -4.73 1.57
C ASN A 103 8.20 -4.06 2.67
N MET A 104 7.18 -3.28 2.28
CA MET A 104 6.18 -2.67 3.15
C MET A 104 4.76 -3.16 2.84
N SER A 105 4.65 -4.28 2.12
CA SER A 105 3.34 -4.81 1.71
C SER A 105 2.43 -5.03 2.92
N GLY A 106 1.22 -4.49 2.86
CA GLY A 106 0.21 -4.63 3.91
C GLY A 106 0.59 -4.03 5.28
N MET A 107 1.63 -3.20 5.39
CA MET A 107 2.13 -2.71 6.68
C MET A 107 1.02 -2.14 7.57
N PHE A 108 0.09 -1.36 7.01
CA PHE A 108 -1.07 -0.77 7.69
C PHE A 108 -2.41 -1.29 7.15
N CYS A 109 -2.41 -2.49 6.57
CA CYS A 109 -3.64 -3.13 6.07
C CYS A 109 -4.65 -3.31 7.22
N PHE A 110 -5.84 -2.71 7.13
CA PHE A 110 -6.88 -2.61 8.17
C PHE A 110 -6.48 -1.81 9.43
N ALA A 111 -5.40 -1.02 9.41
CA ALA A 111 -5.10 -0.09 10.50
C ALA A 111 -5.97 1.18 10.36
N GLU A 112 -7.28 1.04 10.59
CA GLU A 112 -8.29 2.06 10.27
C GLU A 112 -8.01 3.43 10.90
N SER A 113 -7.50 3.46 12.14
CA SER A 113 -7.17 4.68 12.88
C SER A 113 -5.83 5.31 12.52
N PHE A 114 -4.95 4.60 11.81
CA PHE A 114 -3.58 5.08 11.56
C PHE A 114 -3.58 6.33 10.68
N ASN A 115 -3.01 7.42 11.20
CA ASN A 115 -2.88 8.69 10.49
C ASN A 115 -1.66 9.49 10.98
N GLN A 116 -0.55 8.81 11.27
CA GLN A 116 0.68 9.46 11.76
C GLN A 116 1.63 9.85 10.63
N ASP A 117 2.34 10.96 10.84
CA ASP A 117 3.30 11.48 9.88
C ASP A 117 4.47 10.49 9.68
N ILE A 118 4.65 10.10 8.43
CA ILE A 118 5.69 9.19 7.91
C ILE A 118 6.37 9.78 6.67
N SER A 119 6.25 11.10 6.47
CA SER A 119 6.86 11.84 5.36
C SER A 119 8.38 11.73 5.37
N MET A 120 9.01 11.57 6.53
CA MET A 120 10.47 11.50 6.70
C MET A 120 11.07 10.11 6.40
N TRP A 121 10.24 9.11 6.08
CA TRP A 121 10.75 7.79 5.74
C TRP A 121 11.52 7.79 4.42
N ASN A 122 12.66 7.09 4.41
CA ASN A 122 13.40 6.82 3.20
C ASN A 122 12.80 5.60 2.49
N THR A 123 12.13 5.83 1.36
CA THR A 123 11.47 4.77 0.57
C THR A 123 12.26 4.32 -0.65
N SER A 124 13.48 4.83 -0.84
CA SER A 124 14.25 4.62 -2.07
C SER A 124 14.58 3.16 -2.39
N ASN A 125 14.59 2.27 -1.40
CA ASN A 125 14.86 0.84 -1.59
C ASN A 125 13.60 -0.03 -1.61
N ILE A 126 12.40 0.55 -1.50
CA ILE A 126 11.15 -0.21 -1.44
C ILE A 126 10.79 -0.71 -2.84
N GLU A 127 10.56 -2.01 -2.94
CA GLU A 127 10.15 -2.72 -4.16
C GLU A 127 8.65 -3.07 -4.14
N ASN A 128 8.07 -3.26 -2.95
CA ASN A 128 6.67 -3.69 -2.79
C ASN A 128 5.91 -2.83 -1.76
N MET A 129 4.89 -2.11 -2.25
CA MET A 129 3.95 -1.29 -1.46
C MET A 129 2.50 -1.81 -1.56
N SER A 130 2.30 -3.03 -2.09
CA SER A 130 0.96 -3.60 -2.24
C SER A 130 0.22 -3.66 -0.91
N HIS A 131 -1.07 -3.32 -0.92
CA HIS A 131 -1.93 -3.28 0.29
C HIS A 131 -1.46 -2.37 1.44
N MET A 132 -0.44 -1.51 1.26
CA MET A 132 0.19 -0.80 2.39
C MET A 132 -0.81 -0.04 3.27
N PHE A 133 -1.81 0.62 2.67
CA PHE A 133 -2.89 1.37 3.33
C PHE A 133 -4.28 0.79 3.02
N TYR A 134 -4.36 -0.50 2.70
CA TYR A 134 -5.63 -1.21 2.46
C TYR A 134 -6.57 -1.04 3.66
N TYR A 135 -7.75 -0.44 3.48
CA TYR A 135 -8.70 -0.09 4.54
C TYR A 135 -8.12 0.81 5.66
N ALA A 136 -7.04 1.55 5.44
CA ALA A 136 -6.57 2.57 6.40
C ALA A 136 -7.43 3.84 6.28
N LYS A 137 -8.68 3.76 6.74
CA LYS A 137 -9.74 4.75 6.47
C LYS A 137 -9.38 6.17 6.85
N ASN A 138 -8.60 6.38 7.92
CA ASN A 138 -8.23 7.72 8.40
C ASN A 138 -6.93 8.26 7.80
N PHE A 139 -6.15 7.45 7.09
CA PHE A 139 -4.85 7.85 6.61
C PHE A 139 -4.95 8.96 5.55
N ASN A 140 -4.29 10.09 5.80
CA ASN A 140 -4.24 11.24 4.89
C ASN A 140 -2.97 12.09 5.09
N GLN A 141 -1.82 11.45 5.30
CA GLN A 141 -0.54 12.13 5.58
C GLN A 141 0.30 12.38 4.30
N PRO A 142 1.11 13.46 4.26
CA PRO A 142 1.80 13.88 3.05
C PRO A 142 2.96 12.95 2.71
N ILE A 143 2.72 12.02 1.79
CA ILE A 143 3.69 11.04 1.27
C ILE A 143 4.17 11.35 -0.15
N GLY A 144 3.89 12.57 -0.64
CA GLY A 144 4.26 13.00 -1.99
C GLY A 144 5.77 13.09 -2.23
N ASN A 145 6.57 13.16 -1.16
CA ASN A 145 8.03 13.23 -1.20
C ASN A 145 8.71 11.85 -1.24
N TRP A 146 7.94 10.76 -1.17
CA TRP A 146 8.49 9.41 -1.25
C TRP A 146 9.13 9.15 -2.61
N ASN A 147 10.31 8.53 -2.56
CA ASN A 147 10.95 7.97 -3.75
C ASN A 147 10.34 6.59 -4.05
N THR A 148 9.60 6.49 -5.15
CA THR A 148 8.95 5.25 -5.60
C THR A 148 9.64 4.60 -6.79
N SER A 149 10.83 5.08 -7.18
CA SER A 149 11.51 4.65 -8.42
C SER A 149 11.81 3.16 -8.49
N ASN A 150 11.94 2.47 -7.35
CA ASN A 150 12.17 1.02 -7.29
C ASN A 150 10.89 0.20 -7.09
N VAL A 151 9.73 0.83 -6.94
CA VAL A 151 8.48 0.13 -6.63
C VAL A 151 7.97 -0.59 -7.87
N ILE A 152 7.68 -1.89 -7.72
CA ILE A 152 7.16 -2.76 -8.76
C ILE A 152 5.65 -3.00 -8.57
N ASN A 153 5.19 -3.06 -7.31
CA ASN A 153 3.81 -3.42 -6.98
C ASN A 153 3.16 -2.37 -6.07
N MET A 154 2.11 -1.71 -6.59
CA MET A 154 1.24 -0.77 -5.87
C MET A 154 -0.22 -1.27 -5.79
N SER A 155 -0.47 -2.53 -6.15
CA SER A 155 -1.82 -3.10 -6.13
C SER A 155 -2.47 -2.93 -4.76
N ARG A 156 -3.74 -2.50 -4.76
CA ARG A 156 -4.56 -2.30 -3.56
C ARG A 156 -3.97 -1.35 -2.50
N MET A 157 -2.99 -0.51 -2.84
CA MET A 157 -2.28 0.32 -1.85
C MET A 157 -3.21 1.23 -1.05
N PHE A 158 -4.21 1.86 -1.70
CA PHE A 158 -5.20 2.76 -1.10
C PHE A 158 -6.63 2.24 -1.22
N TYR A 159 -6.80 0.93 -1.37
CA TYR A 159 -8.13 0.30 -1.40
C TYR A 159 -8.90 0.69 -0.14
N GLU A 160 -10.08 1.31 -0.27
CA GLU A 160 -10.94 1.79 0.83
C GLU A 160 -10.25 2.74 1.82
N ALA A 161 -9.16 3.39 1.41
CA ALA A 161 -8.54 4.49 2.15
C ALA A 161 -9.37 5.77 1.95
N LYS A 162 -10.59 5.78 2.49
CA LYS A 162 -11.65 6.75 2.17
C LYS A 162 -11.23 8.21 2.29
N ASN A 163 -10.37 8.53 3.27
CA ASN A 163 -9.94 9.91 3.53
C ASN A 163 -8.70 10.35 2.74
N PHE A 164 -8.00 9.45 2.06
CA PHE A 164 -6.73 9.76 1.42
C PHE A 164 -6.93 10.70 0.21
N ASN A 165 -6.27 11.86 0.24
CA ASN A 165 -6.32 12.85 -0.84
C ASN A 165 -5.03 13.70 -0.90
N GLN A 166 -3.86 13.09 -0.70
CA GLN A 166 -2.57 13.79 -0.67
C GLN A 166 -1.89 13.80 -2.05
N PRO A 167 -1.15 14.87 -2.40
CA PRO A 167 -0.53 14.99 -3.71
C PRO A 167 0.58 13.96 -3.89
N ILE A 168 0.40 13.05 -4.85
CA ILE A 168 1.33 11.96 -5.21
C ILE A 168 1.72 11.97 -6.70
N GLY A 169 1.42 13.08 -7.40
CA GLY A 169 1.73 13.23 -8.83
C GLY A 169 3.23 13.21 -9.15
N ASN A 170 4.10 13.45 -8.15
CA ASN A 170 5.56 13.46 -8.30
C ASN A 170 6.20 12.08 -8.16
N TRP A 171 5.41 11.03 -7.89
CA TRP A 171 5.94 9.67 -7.80
C TRP A 171 6.48 9.19 -9.14
N ASN A 172 7.65 8.53 -9.10
CA ASN A 172 8.18 7.82 -10.26
C ASN A 172 7.52 6.43 -10.32
N THR A 173 6.67 6.22 -11.31
CA THR A 173 5.94 4.95 -11.53
C THR A 173 6.50 4.10 -12.67
N SER A 174 7.63 4.50 -13.27
CA SER A 174 8.19 3.84 -14.47
C SER A 174 8.47 2.35 -14.30
N ASN A 175 8.74 1.88 -13.07
CA ASN A 175 8.97 0.46 -12.77
C ASN A 175 7.73 -0.31 -12.31
N VAL A 176 6.59 0.37 -12.10
CA VAL A 176 5.38 -0.24 -11.55
C VAL A 176 4.71 -1.13 -12.62
N LYS A 177 4.39 -2.37 -12.23
CA LYS A 177 3.72 -3.36 -13.08
C LYS A 177 2.26 -3.59 -12.72
N TYR A 178 1.92 -3.40 -11.44
CA TYR A 178 0.61 -3.73 -10.86
C TYR A 178 0.02 -2.53 -10.13
N MET A 179 -1.12 -2.04 -10.62
CA MET A 179 -1.91 -0.95 -10.02
C MET A 179 -3.39 -1.37 -9.82
N ASP A 180 -3.69 -2.67 -9.90
CA ASP A 180 -5.04 -3.18 -9.73
C ASP A 180 -5.60 -2.80 -8.35
N PHE A 181 -6.84 -2.31 -8.36
CA PHE A 181 -7.61 -1.84 -7.21
C PHE A 181 -6.91 -0.76 -6.36
N MET A 182 -5.89 -0.05 -6.89
CA MET A 182 -5.06 0.86 -6.10
C MET A 182 -5.86 1.94 -5.36
N PHE A 183 -6.89 2.51 -5.99
CA PHE A 183 -7.78 3.54 -5.43
C PHE A 183 -9.25 3.09 -5.35
N ARG A 184 -9.53 1.78 -5.39
CA ARG A 184 -10.90 1.30 -5.25
C ARG A 184 -11.49 1.77 -3.91
N GLY A 185 -12.60 2.48 -3.93
CA GLY A 185 -13.25 3.02 -2.73
C GLY A 185 -12.46 4.14 -2.04
N ALA A 186 -11.45 4.73 -2.69
CA ALA A 186 -10.76 5.92 -2.18
C ALA A 186 -11.61 7.19 -2.46
N GLU A 187 -12.72 7.31 -1.74
CA GLU A 187 -13.82 8.24 -2.04
C GLU A 187 -13.38 9.71 -2.18
N LYS A 188 -12.41 10.17 -1.38
CA LYS A 188 -11.93 11.57 -1.42
C LYS A 188 -10.80 11.83 -2.42
N PHE A 189 -10.20 10.80 -3.02
CA PHE A 189 -9.01 10.96 -3.83
C PHE A 189 -9.33 11.68 -5.15
N ASN A 190 -8.69 12.83 -5.39
CA ASN A 190 -8.83 13.60 -6.62
C ASN A 190 -7.54 14.40 -6.94
N GLN A 191 -6.37 13.80 -6.74
CA GLN A 191 -5.07 14.46 -6.94
C GLN A 191 -4.50 14.20 -8.34
N PRO A 192 -3.82 15.19 -8.95
CA PRO A 192 -3.31 15.05 -10.32
C PRO A 192 -2.23 13.97 -10.39
N ILE A 193 -2.50 12.94 -11.19
CA ILE A 193 -1.60 11.79 -11.45
C ILE A 193 -1.39 11.56 -12.95
N GLY A 194 -1.74 12.54 -13.79
CA GLY A 194 -1.59 12.46 -15.24
C GLY A 194 -0.14 12.34 -15.72
N ASN A 195 0.83 12.73 -14.88
CA ASN A 195 2.27 12.67 -15.19
C ASN A 195 2.92 11.32 -14.85
N TRP A 196 2.16 10.35 -14.33
CA TRP A 196 2.69 9.02 -14.06
C TRP A 196 3.08 8.30 -15.36
N ASP A 197 4.23 7.66 -15.34
CA ASP A 197 4.64 6.72 -16.38
C ASP A 197 3.97 5.37 -16.13
N THR A 198 3.01 5.01 -16.97
CA THR A 198 2.27 3.75 -16.90
C THR A 198 2.72 2.73 -17.96
N SER A 199 3.80 3.02 -18.70
CA SER A 199 4.23 2.22 -19.86
C SER A 199 4.64 0.77 -19.52
N ASN A 200 4.87 0.46 -18.24
CA ASN A 200 5.16 -0.88 -17.74
C ASN A 200 4.00 -1.54 -16.98
N VAL A 201 2.88 -0.84 -16.80
CA VAL A 201 1.71 -1.36 -16.10
C VAL A 201 1.00 -2.39 -16.98
N THR A 202 0.69 -3.54 -16.38
CA THR A 202 -0.01 -4.63 -17.06
C THR A 202 -1.45 -4.83 -16.57
N ASN A 203 -1.77 -4.36 -15.35
CA ASN A 203 -3.07 -4.58 -14.73
C ASN A 203 -3.57 -3.31 -14.01
N MET A 204 -4.77 -2.87 -14.40
CA MET A 204 -5.51 -1.72 -13.85
C MET A 204 -6.96 -2.10 -13.48
N HIS A 205 -7.27 -3.40 -13.31
CA HIS A 205 -8.57 -3.88 -12.84
C HIS A 205 -9.01 -3.06 -11.61
N ASP A 206 -10.21 -2.50 -11.64
CA ASP A 206 -10.86 -1.82 -10.50
C ASP A 206 -10.09 -0.62 -9.94
N MET A 207 -9.09 -0.08 -10.66
CA MET A 207 -8.16 0.92 -10.11
C MET A 207 -8.88 2.11 -9.46
N PHE A 208 -9.99 2.59 -10.05
CA PHE A 208 -10.83 3.69 -9.54
C PHE A 208 -12.29 3.28 -9.26
N PHE A 209 -12.55 1.98 -9.05
CA PHE A 209 -13.90 1.51 -8.72
C PHE A 209 -14.41 2.23 -7.47
N GLY A 210 -15.54 2.92 -7.53
CA GLY A 210 -16.12 3.66 -6.40
C GLY A 210 -15.27 4.85 -5.90
N ALA A 211 -14.28 5.31 -6.67
CA ALA A 211 -13.54 6.54 -6.37
C ALA A 211 -14.38 7.76 -6.80
N TYR A 212 -15.46 8.04 -6.07
CA TYR A 212 -16.53 8.97 -6.46
C TYR A 212 -16.02 10.34 -6.94
N ASN A 213 -15.02 10.91 -6.25
CA ASN A 213 -14.52 12.25 -6.55
C ASN A 213 -13.44 12.32 -7.64
N PHE A 214 -12.91 11.19 -8.10
CA PHE A 214 -11.78 11.19 -9.02
C PHE A 214 -12.19 11.70 -10.42
N ASN A 215 -11.58 12.80 -10.87
CA ASN A 215 -11.81 13.36 -12.21
C ASN A 215 -10.55 14.02 -12.80
N GLN A 216 -9.38 13.45 -12.54
CA GLN A 216 -8.11 14.01 -13.00
C GLN A 216 -7.75 13.53 -14.41
N ASN A 217 -7.16 14.41 -15.21
CA ASN A 217 -6.74 14.09 -16.57
C ASN A 217 -5.62 13.03 -16.57
N ILE A 218 -5.93 11.87 -17.15
CA ILE A 218 -5.02 10.72 -17.35
C ILE A 218 -4.92 10.30 -18.83
N SER A 219 -5.30 11.20 -19.74
CA SER A 219 -5.26 10.97 -21.19
C SER A 219 -3.86 10.65 -21.73
N MET A 220 -2.81 11.10 -21.03
CA MET A 220 -1.41 10.90 -21.40
C MET A 220 -0.81 9.57 -20.94
N TRP A 221 -1.56 8.74 -20.20
CA TRP A 221 -1.07 7.43 -19.78
C TRP A 221 -0.82 6.50 -20.98
N ASP A 222 0.37 5.90 -21.02
CA ASP A 222 0.65 4.77 -21.90
C ASP A 222 0.05 3.50 -21.31
N VAL A 223 -1.07 3.07 -21.89
CA VAL A 223 -1.77 1.84 -21.50
C VAL A 223 -1.54 0.68 -22.48
N SER A 224 -0.57 0.80 -23.38
CA SER A 224 -0.34 -0.17 -24.45
C SER A 224 -0.01 -1.57 -23.95
N LYS A 225 0.57 -1.73 -22.75
CA LYS A 225 0.87 -3.04 -22.12
C LYS A 225 -0.24 -3.57 -21.21
N VAL A 226 -1.29 -2.80 -20.97
CA VAL A 226 -2.36 -3.21 -20.05
C VAL A 226 -3.22 -4.31 -20.68
N THR A 227 -3.40 -5.40 -19.95
CA THR A 227 -4.24 -6.54 -20.37
C THR A 227 -5.59 -6.57 -19.67
N SER A 228 -5.72 -5.96 -18.49
CA SER A 228 -6.97 -5.88 -17.73
C SER A 228 -7.27 -4.48 -17.20
N MET A 229 -8.49 -4.01 -17.46
CA MET A 229 -9.07 -2.75 -16.94
C MET A 229 -10.52 -2.96 -16.46
N GLU A 230 -10.89 -4.20 -16.14
CA GLU A 230 -12.28 -4.53 -15.75
C GLU A 230 -12.77 -3.58 -14.66
N SER A 231 -13.96 -3.01 -14.85
CA SER A 231 -14.65 -2.15 -13.88
C SER A 231 -13.83 -0.97 -13.31
N MET A 232 -12.76 -0.56 -14.01
CA MET A 232 -11.81 0.46 -13.56
C MET A 232 -12.47 1.77 -13.09
N PHE A 233 -13.56 2.20 -13.72
CA PHE A 233 -14.32 3.43 -13.42
C PHE A 233 -15.77 3.15 -13.00
N TYR A 234 -16.11 1.92 -12.62
CA TYR A 234 -17.43 1.60 -12.07
C TYR A 234 -17.66 2.46 -10.81
N GLY A 235 -18.75 3.21 -10.73
CA GLY A 235 -19.02 4.09 -9.58
C GLY A 235 -18.07 5.29 -9.41
N ALA A 236 -17.16 5.57 -10.36
CA ALA A 236 -16.37 6.80 -10.37
C ALA A 236 -17.22 7.97 -10.92
N GLU A 237 -18.24 8.39 -10.15
CA GLU A 237 -19.35 9.24 -10.62
C GLU A 237 -18.93 10.58 -11.24
N ASN A 238 -17.85 11.20 -10.75
CA ASN A 238 -17.36 12.47 -11.28
C ASN A 238 -16.43 12.33 -12.50
N PHE A 239 -16.00 11.12 -12.85
CA PHE A 239 -15.01 10.92 -13.90
C PHE A 239 -15.61 11.20 -15.29
N ASN A 240 -15.00 12.13 -16.04
CA ASN A 240 -15.44 12.51 -17.38
C ASN A 240 -14.29 12.96 -18.30
N GLN A 241 -13.13 12.31 -18.20
CA GLN A 241 -11.94 12.67 -18.99
C GLN A 241 -11.93 11.99 -20.36
N ASP A 242 -11.29 12.63 -21.35
CA ASP A 242 -11.14 12.09 -22.70
C ASP A 242 -10.00 11.07 -22.78
N LEU A 243 -10.38 9.80 -22.90
CA LEU A 243 -9.48 8.65 -23.04
C LEU A 243 -9.59 8.00 -24.43
N SER A 244 -10.20 8.68 -25.40
CA SER A 244 -10.47 8.14 -26.74
C SER A 244 -9.20 7.78 -27.54
N ASN A 245 -8.04 8.32 -27.12
CA ASN A 245 -6.73 8.10 -27.72
C ASN A 245 -5.91 6.97 -27.06
N TRP A 246 -6.41 6.33 -26.01
CA TRP A 246 -5.72 5.21 -25.37
C TRP A 246 -5.54 4.02 -26.31
N ASN A 247 -4.32 3.47 -26.36
CA ASN A 247 -4.04 2.23 -27.07
C ASN A 247 -4.47 1.01 -26.23
N THR A 248 -5.70 0.54 -26.43
CA THR A 248 -6.26 -0.60 -25.68
C THR A 248 -6.14 -1.96 -26.39
N SER A 249 -5.29 -2.05 -27.42
CA SER A 249 -5.18 -3.25 -28.27
C SER A 249 -4.88 -4.56 -27.51
N ASN A 250 -4.18 -4.46 -26.38
CA ASN A 250 -3.84 -5.61 -25.54
C ASN A 250 -4.92 -6.01 -24.52
N VAL A 251 -5.91 -5.15 -24.24
CA VAL A 251 -6.95 -5.39 -23.24
C VAL A 251 -7.81 -6.60 -23.63
N TRP A 252 -8.01 -7.53 -22.71
CA TRP A 252 -8.84 -8.71 -22.92
C TRP A 252 -10.33 -8.34 -22.97
N LYS A 253 -11.10 -9.06 -23.81
CA LYS A 253 -12.51 -8.78 -24.11
C LYS A 253 -13.38 -8.59 -22.85
N TRP A 254 -13.29 -9.50 -21.87
CA TRP A 254 -14.09 -9.41 -20.65
C TRP A 254 -13.69 -8.22 -19.77
N SER A 255 -12.44 -7.78 -19.86
CA SER A 255 -11.89 -6.66 -19.11
C SER A 255 -12.20 -5.27 -19.71
N GLN A 256 -12.95 -5.20 -20.81
CA GLN A 256 -13.33 -3.93 -21.46
C GLN A 256 -14.53 -3.23 -20.80
N ARG A 257 -15.17 -3.88 -19.83
CA ARG A 257 -16.32 -3.35 -19.07
C ARG A 257 -15.87 -2.33 -18.02
N ILE A 258 -15.29 -1.22 -18.47
CA ILE A 258 -14.57 -0.30 -17.59
C ILE A 258 -15.48 0.66 -16.81
N ASN A 259 -16.72 0.89 -17.26
CA ASN A 259 -17.56 2.00 -16.78
C ASN A 259 -19.03 1.62 -16.57
N VAL A 260 -19.32 0.34 -16.36
CA VAL A 260 -20.68 -0.11 -16.04
C VAL A 260 -21.14 0.76 -14.86
N SER A 261 -22.21 1.57 -15.02
CA SER A 261 -22.75 2.57 -14.06
C SER A 261 -22.26 4.03 -14.07
N ASN A 262 -21.16 4.43 -14.74
CA ASN A 262 -20.80 5.86 -14.79
C ASN A 262 -21.63 6.59 -15.88
N THR A 263 -22.71 7.25 -15.45
CA THR A 263 -23.65 7.96 -16.34
C THR A 263 -23.16 9.33 -16.81
N ASN A 264 -22.18 9.93 -16.13
CA ASN A 264 -21.65 11.26 -16.43
C ASN A 264 -20.54 11.22 -17.49
N TRP A 265 -19.91 10.06 -17.71
CA TRP A 265 -18.82 9.93 -18.66
C TRP A 265 -19.31 9.91 -20.11
N LYS A 266 -19.01 10.97 -20.86
CA LYS A 266 -19.43 11.11 -22.26
C LYS A 266 -18.90 9.96 -23.12
N LYS A 267 -19.77 9.30 -23.88
CA LYS A 267 -19.40 8.17 -24.77
C LYS A 267 -18.26 8.46 -25.73
N GLN A 268 -18.17 9.69 -26.24
CA GLN A 268 -17.10 10.09 -27.17
C GLN A 268 -15.70 10.11 -26.53
N TYR A 269 -15.63 10.16 -25.20
CA TYR A 269 -14.40 10.16 -24.41
C TYR A 269 -13.96 8.76 -23.99
N TRP A 270 -14.75 7.72 -24.32
CA TRP A 270 -14.43 6.36 -23.92
C TRP A 270 -13.26 5.81 -24.76
N PRO A 271 -12.38 4.97 -24.16
CA PRO A 271 -11.39 4.23 -24.92
C PRO A 271 -12.04 3.38 -26.01
N LYS A 272 -11.38 3.28 -27.16
CA LYS A 272 -11.85 2.47 -28.27
C LYS A 272 -11.25 1.06 -28.14
N PHE A 273 -12.10 0.07 -27.90
CA PHE A 273 -11.69 -1.33 -27.77
C PHE A 273 -11.80 -2.09 -29.09
N SER A 274 -10.79 -2.89 -29.43
CA SER A 274 -10.69 -3.59 -30.71
C SER A 274 -11.12 -5.07 -30.67
N LYS A 275 -11.11 -5.74 -29.50
CA LYS A 275 -11.51 -7.16 -29.41
C LYS A 275 -13.03 -7.25 -29.25
N THR A 276 -13.73 -7.63 -30.32
CA THR A 276 -15.18 -7.80 -30.35
C THR A 276 -15.63 -9.13 -29.74
N THR A 277 -16.91 -9.23 -29.44
CA THR A 277 -17.54 -10.40 -28.85
C THR A 277 -17.62 -11.59 -29.81
N SER A 278 -16.85 -12.65 -29.59
CA SER A 278 -17.26 -14.02 -29.96
C SER A 278 -18.17 -14.64 -28.91
#